data_AF-A0A1G8TWU4-F1
#
_entry.id   AF-A0A1G8TWU4-F1
#
_cell.length_a   1.000
_cell.length_b   1.000
_cell.length_c   1.000
_cell.angle_alpha   90.00
_cell.angle_beta   90.00
_cell.angle_gamma   90.00
#
_symmetry.space_group_name_H-M   'P 1'
#
loop_
_entity.id
_entity.type
_entity.pdbx_description
1 polymer ?
#
loop_
_entity_poly.entity_id
_entity_poly.type
_entity_poly.pdbx_seq_one_letter_code
_entity_poly.pdbx_strand_id
1 'polypeptide(L)'
;MRAERTFWEKATAIHVFCAQGVFRGGDRFARHWHDVTRLDAAGFVDSAIAETALAKAVADHKSIFFAEKSPNGDPIDYHAAVSGSLRLVPDDGALANLATDYQNMVDDGLLLDEAEPFETLMNRCHAIQLKANKTSPS
;
A
#
# COMPACT_ATOMS: atom_id res chain seq x y z
N MET A 1 14.49 -7.66 -10.61
CA MET A 1 13.35 -7.17 -9.80
C MET A 1 12.59 -6.16 -10.66
N ARG A 2 11.27 -6.30 -10.82
CA ARG A 2 10.43 -5.39 -11.64
C ARG A 2 9.75 -4.37 -10.72
N ALA A 3 9.81 -3.08 -11.06
CA ALA A 3 9.23 -2.00 -10.26
C ALA A 3 7.72 -2.18 -10.05
N GLU A 4 7.04 -2.74 -11.06
CA GLU A 4 5.61 -3.04 -11.06
C GLU A 4 5.26 -4.14 -10.04
N ARG A 5 6.12 -5.15 -9.89
CA ARG A 5 5.95 -6.18 -8.86
C ARG A 5 6.13 -5.57 -7.47
N THR A 6 7.16 -4.73 -7.33
CA THR A 6 7.46 -4.02 -6.09
C THR A 6 6.30 -3.10 -5.67
N PHE A 7 5.62 -2.44 -6.62
CA PHE A 7 4.40 -1.70 -6.34
C PHE A 7 3.33 -2.60 -5.70
N TRP A 8 2.96 -3.70 -6.35
CA TRP A 8 1.91 -4.59 -5.83
C TRP A 8 2.28 -5.25 -4.49
N GLU A 9 3.54 -5.59 -4.28
CA GLU A 9 4.02 -6.14 -3.00
C GLU A 9 3.85 -5.16 -1.84
N LYS A 10 4.10 -3.87 -2.09
CA LYS A 10 3.95 -2.78 -1.10
C LYS A 10 2.49 -2.38 -0.93
N ALA A 11 1.76 -2.20 -2.04
CA ALA A 11 0.36 -1.82 -2.04
C ALA A 11 -0.51 -2.85 -1.29
N THR A 12 -0.24 -4.14 -1.47
CA THR A 12 -0.95 -5.20 -0.73
C THR A 12 -0.56 -5.27 0.75
N ALA A 13 0.69 -4.93 1.12
CA ALA A 13 1.08 -4.81 2.51
C ALA A 13 0.38 -3.63 3.21
N ILE A 14 0.28 -2.50 2.51
CA ILE A 14 -0.50 -1.35 2.96
C ILE A 14 -1.98 -1.72 3.14
N HIS A 15 -2.58 -2.43 2.17
CA HIS A 15 -3.98 -2.85 2.26
C HIS A 15 -4.25 -3.70 3.50
N VAL A 16 -3.35 -4.63 3.85
CA VAL A 16 -3.43 -5.41 5.09
C VAL A 16 -3.43 -4.50 6.31
N PHE A 17 -2.51 -3.52 6.36
CA PHE A 17 -2.50 -2.55 7.44
C PHE A 17 -3.82 -1.77 7.53
N CYS A 18 -4.34 -1.27 6.40
CA CYS A 18 -5.64 -0.58 6.38
C CYS A 18 -6.79 -1.48 6.88
N ALA A 19 -6.67 -2.80 6.75
CA ALA A 19 -7.66 -3.75 7.26
C ALA A 19 -7.48 -4.07 8.75
N GLN A 20 -6.26 -4.04 9.27
CA GLN A 20 -5.92 -4.48 10.63
C GLN A 20 -5.78 -3.32 11.62
N GLY A 21 -5.36 -2.15 11.15
CA GLY A 21 -5.10 -0.94 11.93
C GLY A 21 -3.87 -0.98 12.83
N VAL A 22 -3.05 -2.03 12.72
CA VAL A 22 -1.84 -2.24 13.51
C VAL A 22 -0.69 -2.71 12.64
N PHE A 23 0.53 -2.27 12.96
CA PHE A 23 1.73 -2.75 12.29
C PHE A 23 2.06 -4.16 12.74
N ARG A 24 2.30 -5.06 11.78
CA ARG A 24 2.88 -6.38 12.05
C ARG A 24 4.25 -6.41 11.39
N GLY A 25 5.32 -6.26 12.17
CA GLY A 25 6.69 -6.35 11.64
C GLY A 25 7.70 -5.31 12.10
N GLY A 26 7.37 -4.48 13.09
CA GLY A 26 8.30 -3.50 13.70
C GLY A 26 8.05 -2.06 13.26
N ASP A 27 8.90 -1.16 13.76
CA ASP A 27 8.82 0.29 13.52
C ASP A 27 9.09 0.63 12.04
N ARG A 28 8.64 1.82 11.61
CA ARG A 28 8.96 2.45 10.31
C ARG A 28 8.26 1.78 9.12
N PHE A 29 7.05 1.29 9.34
CA PHE A 29 6.23 0.68 8.31
C PHE A 29 5.65 1.72 7.33
N ALA A 30 5.54 2.99 7.76
CA ALA A 30 5.11 4.12 6.94
C ALA A 30 5.99 4.33 5.68
N ARG A 31 7.22 3.79 5.65
CA ARG A 31 8.08 3.73 4.45
C ARG A 31 7.37 3.14 3.24
N HIS A 32 6.42 2.22 3.44
CA HIS A 32 5.69 1.62 2.33
C HIS A 32 4.85 2.64 1.56
N TRP A 33 4.26 3.61 2.25
CA TRP A 33 3.52 4.70 1.60
C TRP A 33 4.46 5.57 0.79
N HIS A 34 5.61 5.96 1.37
CA HIS A 34 6.63 6.73 0.66
C HIS A 34 7.13 5.98 -0.59
N ASP A 35 7.43 4.69 -0.47
CA ASP A 35 7.89 3.89 -1.61
C ASP A 35 6.83 3.82 -2.74
N VAL A 36 5.55 3.71 -2.40
CA VAL A 36 4.46 3.68 -3.39
C VAL A 36 4.29 5.04 -4.09
N THR A 37 4.38 6.16 -3.38
CA THR A 37 4.32 7.49 -4.01
C THR A 37 5.54 7.75 -4.91
N ARG A 38 6.72 7.23 -4.55
CA ARG A 38 7.91 7.30 -5.41
C ARG A 38 7.79 6.45 -6.66
N LEU A 39 7.18 5.27 -6.58
CA LEU A 39 6.88 4.45 -7.75
C LEU A 39 5.85 5.11 -8.68
N ASP A 40 4.86 5.83 -8.14
CA ASP A 40 3.91 6.62 -8.94
C ASP A 40 4.60 7.80 -9.62
N ALA A 41 5.41 8.57 -8.88
CA ALA A 41 6.15 9.70 -9.42
C ALA A 41 7.15 9.29 -10.52
N ALA A 42 7.70 8.08 -10.45
CA ALA A 42 8.56 7.51 -11.48
C ALA A 42 7.80 6.88 -12.67
N GLY A 43 6.46 6.90 -12.66
CA GLY A 43 5.62 6.43 -13.76
C GLY A 43 5.38 4.92 -13.81
N PHE A 44 5.71 4.17 -12.76
CA PHE A 44 5.59 2.70 -12.76
C PHE A 44 4.18 2.20 -12.41
N VAL A 45 3.38 3.00 -11.71
CA VAL A 45 2.06 2.58 -11.22
C VAL A 45 1.08 2.26 -12.36
N ASP A 46 1.01 3.11 -13.40
CA ASP A 46 0.09 2.87 -14.51
C ASP A 46 0.43 1.57 -15.27
N SER A 47 1.74 1.30 -15.46
CA SER A 47 2.20 0.04 -16.06
C SER A 47 1.90 -1.17 -15.16
N ALA A 48 2.02 -1.01 -13.83
CA ALA A 48 1.71 -2.06 -12.87
C ALA A 48 0.21 -2.39 -12.83
N ILE A 49 -0.65 -1.38 -12.95
CA ILE A 49 -2.11 -1.53 -13.02
C ILE A 49 -2.52 -2.23 -14.33
N ALA A 50 -1.91 -1.86 -15.45
CA ALA A 50 -2.21 -2.46 -16.75
C ALA A 50 -1.79 -3.94 -16.84
N GLU A 51 -0.73 -4.34 -16.15
CA GLU A 51 -0.22 -5.72 -16.14
C GLU A 51 -0.96 -6.61 -15.13
N THR A 52 -2.21 -6.93 -15.46
CA THR A 52 -3.13 -7.70 -14.59
C THR A 52 -2.60 -9.09 -14.22
N ALA A 53 -1.84 -9.76 -15.10
CA ALA A 53 -1.27 -11.07 -14.80
C ALA A 53 -0.20 -10.99 -13.71
N LEU A 54 0.61 -9.92 -13.69
CA LEU A 54 1.57 -9.69 -12.62
C LEU A 54 0.88 -9.39 -11.29
N ALA A 55 -0.17 -8.56 -11.31
CA ALA A 55 -0.97 -8.25 -10.13
C ALA A 55 -1.55 -9.53 -9.50
N LYS A 56 -2.14 -10.39 -10.34
CA LYS A 56 -2.67 -11.70 -9.93
C LYS A 56 -1.57 -12.62 -9.38
N ALA A 57 -0.41 -12.70 -10.03
CA ALA A 57 0.70 -13.52 -9.54
C ALA A 57 1.23 -13.06 -8.17
N VAL A 58 1.17 -11.75 -7.86
CA VAL A 58 1.48 -11.24 -6.52
C VAL A 58 0.39 -11.67 -5.52
N ALA A 59 -0.88 -11.56 -5.89
CA ALA A 59 -2.01 -12.00 -5.04
C ALA A 59 -1.96 -13.50 -4.74
N ASP A 60 -1.67 -14.35 -5.74
CA ASP A 60 -1.50 -15.80 -5.57
C ASP A 60 -0.38 -16.09 -4.55
N HIS A 61 0.79 -15.47 -4.73
CA HIS A 61 1.94 -15.65 -3.84
C HIS A 61 1.64 -15.19 -2.40
N LYS A 62 0.97 -14.03 -2.23
CA LYS A 62 0.57 -13.51 -0.91
C LYS A 62 -0.46 -14.41 -0.24
N SER A 63 -1.43 -14.92 -0.98
CA SER A 63 -2.45 -15.83 -0.45
C SER A 63 -1.87 -17.14 0.07
N ILE A 64 -0.81 -17.65 -0.55
CA ILE A 64 -0.14 -18.90 -0.15
C ILE A 64 0.81 -18.69 1.04
N PHE A 65 1.67 -17.66 0.98
CA PHE A 65 2.79 -17.51 1.93
C PHE A 65 2.57 -16.45 3.03
N PHE A 66 1.60 -15.55 2.83
CA PHE A 66 1.36 -14.39 3.69
C PHE A 66 -0.13 -14.20 3.94
N ALA A 67 -0.84 -15.30 4.21
CA ALA A 67 -2.27 -15.25 4.53
C ALA A 67 -2.50 -14.42 5.81
N GLU A 68 -3.23 -13.32 5.65
CA GLU A 68 -3.55 -12.40 6.74
C GLU A 68 -5.07 -12.38 6.99
N LYS A 69 -5.47 -11.88 8.17
CA LYS A 69 -6.87 -11.79 8.58
C LYS A 69 -7.21 -10.41 9.10
N SER A 70 -8.45 -9.98 8.92
CA SER A 70 -9.03 -8.82 9.59
C SER A 70 -9.08 -9.04 11.12
N PRO A 71 -9.32 -7.98 11.92
CA PRO A 71 -9.55 -8.12 13.36
C PRO A 71 -10.71 -9.06 13.71
N ASN A 72 -11.69 -9.21 12.81
CA ASN A 72 -12.84 -10.12 12.98
C ASN A 72 -12.53 -11.57 12.59
N GLY A 73 -11.31 -11.86 12.10
CA GLY A 73 -10.89 -13.19 11.68
C GLY A 73 -11.18 -13.52 10.22
N ASP A 74 -11.76 -12.59 9.46
CA ASP A 74 -12.03 -12.77 8.03
C ASP A 74 -10.71 -12.75 7.23
N PRO A 75 -10.50 -13.68 6.29
CA PRO A 75 -9.31 -13.65 5.43
C PRO A 75 -9.22 -12.36 4.61
N ILE A 76 -8.01 -11.80 4.49
CA ILE A 76 -7.76 -10.71 3.55
C ILE A 76 -7.73 -11.27 2.12
N ASP A 77 -8.63 -10.79 1.27
CA ASP A 77 -8.68 -11.17 -0.14
C ASP A 77 -7.72 -10.32 -0.98
N TYR A 78 -6.53 -10.86 -1.21
CA TYR A 78 -5.53 -10.20 -2.07
C TYR A 78 -5.97 -10.10 -3.53
N HIS A 79 -6.82 -11.01 -4.03
CA HIS A 79 -7.32 -10.92 -5.40
C HIS A 79 -8.26 -9.73 -5.55
N ALA A 80 -9.20 -9.56 -4.61
CA ALA A 80 -10.05 -8.37 -4.57
C ALA A 80 -9.22 -7.08 -4.46
N ALA A 81 -8.19 -7.08 -3.62
CA ALA A 81 -7.31 -5.92 -3.45
C ALA A 81 -6.62 -5.50 -4.76
N VAL A 82 -6.13 -6.45 -5.57
CA VAL A 82 -5.46 -6.14 -6.85
C VAL A 82 -6.43 -5.92 -8.02
N SER A 83 -7.74 -6.12 -7.82
CA SER A 83 -8.75 -6.07 -8.88
C SER A 83 -9.87 -5.06 -8.66
N GLY A 84 -9.66 -4.06 -7.79
CA GLY A 84 -10.65 -2.99 -7.60
C GLY A 84 -10.96 -2.61 -6.15
N SER A 85 -10.43 -3.36 -5.17
CA SER A 85 -10.67 -3.12 -3.74
C SER A 85 -9.41 -2.72 -2.98
N LEU A 86 -8.41 -2.16 -3.65
CA LEU A 86 -7.18 -1.71 -3.00
C LEU A 86 -7.51 -0.62 -1.97
N ARG A 87 -6.83 -0.64 -0.83
CA ARG A 87 -6.90 0.41 0.18
C ARG A 87 -5.48 0.85 0.50
N LEU A 88 -5.22 2.13 0.28
CA LEU A 88 -3.97 2.80 0.60
C LEU A 88 -4.16 3.89 1.66
N VAL A 89 -5.39 4.35 1.87
CA VAL A 89 -5.72 5.31 2.93
C VAL A 89 -6.40 4.54 4.07
N PRO A 90 -5.81 4.50 5.27
CA PRO A 90 -6.43 3.88 6.44
C PRO A 90 -7.49 4.79 7.08
N ASP A 91 -8.40 4.19 7.84
CA ASP A 91 -9.47 4.89 8.57
C ASP A 91 -9.06 5.22 10.02
N ASP A 92 -9.62 6.30 10.58
CA ASP A 92 -9.61 6.67 12.00
C ASP A 92 -8.31 6.35 12.78
N GLY A 93 -8.37 5.35 13.68
CA GLY A 93 -7.26 4.99 14.54
C GLY A 93 -6.04 4.43 13.79
N ALA A 94 -6.27 3.77 12.66
CA ALA A 94 -5.17 3.29 11.81
C ALA A 94 -4.43 4.46 11.13
N LEU A 95 -5.14 5.53 10.78
CA LEU A 95 -4.54 6.76 10.27
C LEU A 95 -3.69 7.46 11.33
N ALA A 96 -4.16 7.53 12.58
CA ALA A 96 -3.40 8.11 13.70
C ALA A 96 -2.11 7.31 14.00
N ASN A 97 -2.19 5.98 13.96
CA ASN A 97 -1.03 5.10 14.11
C ASN A 97 -0.01 5.32 12.98
N LEU A 98 -0.49 5.44 11.74
CA LEU A 98 0.34 5.73 10.58
C LEU A 98 1.01 7.11 10.68
N ALA A 99 0.28 8.14 11.11
CA ALA A 99 0.82 9.49 11.27
C ALA A 99 1.96 9.52 12.30
N THR A 100 1.79 8.81 13.42
CA THR A 100 2.82 8.69 14.46
C THR A 100 4.08 8.00 13.93
N ASP A 101 3.92 6.85 13.27
CA ASP A 101 5.06 6.12 12.70
C ASP A 101 5.78 6.93 11.61
N TYR A 102 5.03 7.66 10.78
CA TYR A 102 5.59 8.57 9.79
C TYR A 102 6.41 9.68 10.44
N GLN A 103 5.90 10.35 11.47
CA GLN A 103 6.62 11.41 12.17
C GLN A 103 7.93 10.89 12.79
N ASN A 104 7.89 9.71 13.44
CA ASN A 104 9.09 9.09 13.99
C ASN A 104 10.15 8.83 12.91
N MET A 105 9.74 8.41 11.72
CA MET A 105 10.67 8.23 10.59
C MET A 105 11.30 9.54 10.11
N VAL A 106 10.54 10.64 10.13
CA VAL A 106 11.03 11.98 9.77
C VAL A 106 12.05 12.44 10.80
N ASP A 107 11.73 12.31 12.08
CA ASP A 107 12.59 12.72 13.19
C ASP A 107 13.90 11.93 13.23
N ASP A 108 13.86 10.64 12.87
CA ASP A 108 15.04 9.77 12.72
C ASP A 108 15.88 10.07 11.46
N GLY A 109 15.43 10.97 10.56
CA GLY A 109 16.14 11.34 9.34
C GLY A 109 16.23 10.22 8.29
N LEU A 110 15.25 9.30 8.28
CA LEU A 110 15.29 8.09 7.44
C LEU A 110 14.66 8.26 6.06
N LEU A 111 14.06 9.41 5.79
CA LEU A 111 13.54 9.76 4.47
C LEU A 111 14.61 10.55 3.70
N LEU A 112 14.86 10.14 2.46
CA LEU A 112 15.99 10.57 1.63
C LEU A 112 15.88 12.01 1.08
N ASP A 113 14.70 12.64 1.15
CA ASP A 113 14.42 14.02 0.73
C ASP A 113 13.73 14.79 1.89
N GLU A 114 13.53 16.11 1.77
CA GLU A 114 12.61 16.85 2.66
C GLU A 114 11.28 16.09 2.73
N ALA A 115 11.02 15.49 3.90
CA ALA A 115 9.86 14.65 4.10
C ALA A 115 8.60 15.45 3.77
N GLU A 116 7.81 14.96 2.81
CA GLU A 116 6.58 15.64 2.46
C GLU A 116 5.62 15.65 3.66
N PRO A 117 4.75 16.67 3.80
CA PRO A 117 3.74 16.65 4.85
C PRO A 117 2.89 15.37 4.76
N PHE A 118 2.56 14.78 5.90
CA PHE A 118 1.79 13.53 5.96
C PHE A 118 0.48 13.59 5.15
N GLU A 119 -0.20 14.74 5.18
CA GLU A 119 -1.40 14.98 4.39
C GLU A 119 -1.14 14.90 2.87
N THR A 120 0.01 15.40 2.40
CA THR A 120 0.40 15.31 0.98
C THR A 120 0.63 13.84 0.59
N LEU A 121 1.30 13.07 1.45
CA LEU A 121 1.50 11.63 1.26
C LEU A 121 0.14 10.90 1.15
N MET A 122 -0.81 11.18 2.05
CA MET A 122 -2.14 10.56 2.01
C MET A 122 -2.93 10.95 0.76
N ASN A 123 -2.87 12.21 0.34
CA ASN A 123 -3.54 12.68 -0.89
C ASN A 123 -3.00 11.98 -2.14
N ARG A 124 -1.68 11.75 -2.22
CA ARG A 124 -1.06 10.98 -3.30
C ARG A 124 -1.49 9.52 -3.27
N CYS A 125 -1.47 8.89 -2.10
CA CYS A 125 -1.95 7.51 -1.93
C CYS A 125 -3.43 7.36 -2.29
N HIS A 126 -4.28 8.33 -1.96
CA HIS A 126 -5.67 8.34 -2.37
C HIS A 126 -5.82 8.39 -3.90
N ALA A 127 -5.04 9.22 -4.58
CA ALA A 127 -5.04 9.28 -6.05
C ALA A 127 -4.61 7.94 -6.67
N ILE A 128 -3.55 7.30 -6.14
CA ILE A 128 -3.09 5.98 -6.58
C ILE A 128 -4.17 4.91 -6.36
N GLN A 129 -4.82 4.92 -5.19
CA GLN A 129 -5.93 4.01 -4.88
C GLN A 129 -7.06 4.16 -5.91
N LEU A 130 -7.47 5.40 -6.21
CA LEU A 130 -8.49 5.66 -7.23
C LEU A 130 -8.07 5.17 -8.62
N LYS A 131 -6.81 5.35 -9.03
CA LYS A 131 -6.30 4.80 -10.30
C LYS A 131 -6.39 3.27 -10.32
N ALA A 132 -5.87 2.61 -9.29
CA ALA A 132 -5.83 1.15 -9.19
C ALA A 132 -7.22 0.51 -9.09
N ASN A 133 -8.18 1.22 -8.52
CA ASN A 133 -9.54 0.73 -8.36
C ASN A 133 -10.49 1.08 -9.49
N LYS A 134 -10.04 1.84 -10.51
CA LYS A 134 -10.84 2.03 -11.72
C LYS A 134 -10.97 0.69 -12.43
N THR A 135 -12.18 0.16 -12.47
CA THR A 135 -12.51 -0.99 -13.32
C THR A 135 -12.23 -0.62 -14.78
N SER A 136 -11.34 -1.36 -15.43
CA SER A 136 -11.37 -1.42 -16.88
C SER A 136 -12.70 -2.09 -17.25
N PRO A 137 -13.56 -1.46 -18.07
CA PRO A 137 -14.78 -2.11 -18.52
C PRO A 137 -14.36 -3.42 -19.21
N SER A 138 -14.93 -4.52 -18.74
CA SER A 138 -14.78 -5.84 -19.36
C SER A 138 -15.34 -5.85 -20.77
#